data_AF-A0A9J6GCJ4-F1
#
_entry.id   AF-A0A9J6GCJ4-F1
#
_cell.length_a   1.000
_cell.length_b   1.000
_cell.length_c   1.000
_cell.angle_alpha   90.00
_cell.angle_beta   90.00
_cell.angle_gamma   90.00
#
_symmetry.space_group_name_H-M   'P 1'
#
loop_
_entity.id
_entity.type
_entity.pdbx_description
1 polymer ?
#
loop_
_entity_poly.entity_id
_entity_poly.type
_entity_poly.pdbx_seq_one_letter_code
_entity_poly.pdbx_strand_id
1 'polypeptide(L)'
;MDATGEHLVLKSISQTRWSRHALSCNTIMKIFSAILRCLEVVAKNEEENGDTRNEACSPLKKTSTLETAFMVIFWSEILERFDKPSVALQKPGLDI
;
A
#
# COMPACT_ATOMS: atom_id res chain seq x y z
N MET A 1 7.95 -19.84 2.71
CA MET A 1 7.62 -20.09 1.29
C MET A 1 6.13 -20.34 1.29
N ASP A 2 5.35 -19.30 1.05
CA ASP A 2 3.89 -19.41 1.06
C ASP A 2 3.42 -19.74 -0.36
N ALA A 3 2.38 -20.59 -0.46
CA ALA A 3 2.02 -21.43 -1.60
C ALA A 3 1.50 -20.70 -2.87
N THR A 4 1.85 -19.43 -3.05
CA THR A 4 1.67 -18.70 -4.30
C THR A 4 2.91 -17.85 -4.46
N GLY A 5 3.77 -18.20 -5.42
CA GLY A 5 5.02 -17.49 -5.73
C GLY A 5 4.81 -16.08 -6.30
N GLU A 6 3.93 -15.28 -5.71
CA GLU A 6 3.75 -13.89 -6.07
C GLU A 6 4.81 -13.03 -5.38
N HIS A 7 5.77 -12.60 -6.19
CA HIS A 7 6.65 -11.50 -5.85
C HIS A 7 5.79 -10.23 -5.73
N LEU A 8 5.69 -9.65 -4.53
CA LEU A 8 4.96 -8.41 -4.25
C LEU A 8 5.68 -7.24 -4.92
N VAL A 9 5.38 -7.01 -6.20
CA VAL A 9 5.89 -5.88 -6.99
C VAL A 9 4.73 -4.94 -7.32
N LEU A 10 5.02 -3.65 -7.36
CA LEU A 10 4.12 -2.62 -7.89
C LEU A 10 3.93 -2.87 -9.40
N LYS A 11 2.92 -3.66 -9.77
CA LYS A 11 2.66 -4.07 -11.16
C LYS A 11 2.05 -2.92 -11.99
N SER A 12 2.40 -2.90 -13.28
CA SER A 12 1.94 -1.95 -14.31
C SER A 12 0.44 -2.11 -14.71
N ILE A 13 -0.08 -1.08 -15.39
CA ILE A 13 -1.46 -0.62 -15.58
C ILE A 13 -2.32 -1.52 -16.51
N SER A 14 -2.37 -2.87 -16.34
CA SER A 14 -3.18 -3.73 -17.25
C SER A 14 -4.38 -4.52 -16.67
N GLN A 15 -4.67 -4.52 -15.36
CA GLN A 15 -5.93 -5.08 -14.78
C GLN A 15 -6.88 -4.00 -14.22
N THR A 16 -8.20 -4.18 -14.22
CA THR A 16 -9.16 -3.06 -14.00
C THR A 16 -8.85 -2.13 -12.81
N ARG A 17 -9.26 -0.86 -12.94
CA ARG A 17 -8.87 0.23 -12.02
C ARG A 17 -9.08 -0.14 -10.55
N TRP A 18 -10.17 -0.82 -10.22
CA TRP A 18 -10.50 -1.26 -8.86
C TRP A 18 -9.52 -2.30 -8.31
N SER A 19 -9.19 -3.34 -9.09
CA SER A 19 -8.26 -4.40 -8.67
C SER A 19 -6.87 -3.88 -8.36
N ARG A 20 -6.38 -2.88 -9.09
CA ARG A 20 -5.07 -2.27 -8.79
C ARG A 20 -5.09 -1.47 -7.51
N HIS A 21 -6.13 -0.68 -7.28
CA HIS A 21 -6.24 0.10 -6.05
C HIS A 21 -6.39 -0.83 -4.85
N ALA A 22 -7.18 -1.91 -4.96
CA ALA A 22 -7.30 -2.93 -3.93
C ALA A 22 -5.94 -3.61 -3.66
N LEU A 23 -5.21 -4.01 -4.69
CA LEU A 23 -3.87 -4.62 -4.55
C LEU A 23 -2.85 -3.64 -3.94
N SER A 24 -2.84 -2.39 -4.38
CA SER A 24 -1.93 -1.35 -3.89
C SER A 24 -2.19 -1.03 -2.42
N CYS A 25 -3.45 -0.76 -2.04
CA CYS A 25 -3.81 -0.50 -0.65
C CYS A 25 -3.51 -1.70 0.25
N ASN A 26 -3.78 -2.92 -0.20
CA ASN A 26 -3.38 -4.14 0.53
C ASN A 26 -1.87 -4.26 0.69
N THR A 27 -1.10 -3.94 -0.34
CA THR A 27 0.36 -3.95 -0.27
C THR A 27 0.86 -2.91 0.72
N ILE A 28 0.38 -1.68 0.63
CA ILE A 28 0.70 -0.59 1.57
C ILE A 28 0.38 -1.01 3.00
N MET A 29 -0.81 -1.57 3.25
CA MET A 29 -1.22 -2.06 4.56
C MET A 29 -0.25 -3.12 5.12
N LYS A 30 0.20 -4.06 4.28
CA LYS A 30 1.17 -5.11 4.65
C LYS A 30 2.57 -4.56 4.95
N ILE A 31 3.04 -3.57 4.18
CA ILE A 31 4.39 -3.00 4.32
C ILE A 31 4.45 -1.72 5.15
N PHE A 32 3.31 -1.26 5.70
CA PHE A 32 3.21 0.05 6.37
C PHE A 32 4.21 0.19 7.51
N SER A 33 4.37 -0.85 8.32
CA SER A 33 5.35 -0.89 9.41
C SER A 33 6.80 -0.82 8.91
N ALA A 34 7.09 -1.40 7.74
CA ALA A 34 8.41 -1.31 7.12
C ALA A 34 8.68 0.09 6.58
N ILE A 35 7.68 0.74 5.98
CA ILE A 35 7.79 2.14 5.52
C ILE A 35 8.11 3.05 6.71
N LEU A 36 7.37 2.94 7.82
CA LEU A 36 7.63 3.73 9.03
C LEU A 36 9.05 3.51 9.55
N ARG A 37 9.50 2.25 9.63
CA ARG A 37 10.85 1.92 10.09
C ARG A 37 11.93 2.52 9.19
N CYS A 38 11.79 2.42 7.87
CA CYS A 38 12.75 3.00 6.93
C CYS A 38 12.83 4.53 7.08
N LEU A 39 11.68 5.19 7.20
CA LEU A 39 11.63 6.64 7.41
C LEU A 39 12.26 7.05 8.74
N GLU A 40 12.04 6.28 9.81
CA GLU A 40 12.69 6.52 11.10
C GLU A 40 14.21 6.38 11.04
N VAL A 41 14.71 5.35 10.35
CA VAL A 41 16.15 5.12 10.18
C VAL A 41 16.78 6.30 9.46
N VAL A 42 16.20 6.74 8.34
CA VAL A 42 16.74 7.88 7.57
C VAL A 42 16.64 9.18 8.36
N ALA A 43 15.51 9.45 9.02
CA ALA A 43 15.31 10.68 9.77
C ALA A 43 16.26 10.82 10.98
N LYS A 44 16.72 9.70 11.56
CA LYS A 44 17.62 9.65 12.72
C LYS A 44 19.08 9.36 12.36
N ASN A 45 19.41 9.15 11.08
CA ASN A 45 20.78 8.85 10.66
C ASN A 45 21.62 10.13 10.67
N GLU A 46 22.55 10.25 11.62
CA GLU A 46 23.46 11.40 11.73
C GLU A 46 24.49 11.48 10.59
N GLU A 47 24.70 10.38 9.85
CA GLU A 47 25.56 10.35 8.67
C GLU A 47 24.88 10.96 7.43
N GLU A 48 23.55 11.06 7.41
CA GLU A 48 22.79 11.70 6.33
C GLU A 48 22.81 13.22 6.47
N ASN A 49 22.83 13.91 5.33
CA ASN A 49 22.77 15.37 5.30
C ASN A 49 21.45 15.89 5.90
N GLY A 50 21.47 17.13 6.40
CA GLY A 50 20.32 17.72 7.10
C GLY A 50 19.04 17.77 6.27
N ASP A 51 19.16 17.98 4.97
CA ASP A 51 18.02 18.06 4.06
C ASP A 51 17.37 16.69 3.88
N THR A 52 18.16 15.63 3.66
CA THR A 52 17.68 14.24 3.56
C THR A 52 16.98 13.79 4.83
N ARG A 53 17.50 14.12 6.01
CA ARG A 53 16.82 13.81 7.29
C ARG A 53 15.49 14.56 7.42
N ASN A 54 15.45 15.84 7.03
CA ASN A 54 14.25 16.67 7.08
C ASN A 54 13.18 16.17 6.08
N GLU A 55 13.60 15.78 4.89
CA GLU A 55 12.76 15.17 3.85
C GLU A 55 12.18 13.83 4.30
N ALA A 56 12.88 13.03 5.12
CA ALA A 56 12.33 11.81 5.71
C ALA A 56 11.40 12.09 6.91
N CYS A 57 11.69 13.13 7.70
CA CYS A 57 10.93 13.50 8.89
C CYS A 57 9.51 13.99 8.56
N SER A 58 9.33 14.73 7.46
CA SER A 58 8.02 15.25 7.06
C SER A 58 7.01 14.13 6.69
N PRO A 59 7.34 13.17 5.82
CA PRO A 59 6.55 11.97 5.58
C PRO A 59 6.33 11.16 6.85
N LEU A 60 7.37 10.93 7.65
CA LEU A 60 7.26 10.17 8.91
C LEU A 60 6.17 10.74 9.81
N LYS A 61 6.18 12.06 10.03
CA LYS A 61 5.17 12.74 10.85
C LYS A 61 3.75 12.56 10.30
N LYS A 62 3.58 12.65 8.98
CA LYS A 62 2.28 12.47 8.32
C LYS A 62 1.80 11.02 8.37
N THR A 63 2.69 10.06 8.16
CA THR A 63 2.35 8.63 8.19
C THR A 63 2.08 8.12 9.60
N SER A 64 2.66 8.74 10.62
CA SER A 64 2.44 8.39 12.02
C SER A 64 1.17 9.01 12.63
N THR A 65 0.38 9.77 11.88
CA THR A 65 -0.92 10.25 12.39
C THR A 65 -1.94 9.12 12.42
N LEU A 66 -2.85 9.17 13.41
CA LEU A 66 -3.97 8.23 13.49
C LEU A 66 -4.82 8.27 12.21
N GLU A 67 -5.03 9.46 11.66
CA GLU A 67 -5.76 9.65 10.40
C GLU A 67 -5.15 8.85 9.26
N THR A 68 -3.83 8.94 9.05
CA THR A 68 -3.17 8.20 7.96
C THR A 68 -3.21 6.70 8.20
N ALA A 69 -2.93 6.24 9.43
CA ALA A 69 -3.00 4.83 9.77
C ALA A 69 -4.43 4.28 9.57
N PHE A 70 -5.45 5.03 10.01
CA PHE A 70 -6.85 4.70 9.81
C PHE A 70 -7.19 4.63 8.32
N MET A 71 -6.77 5.61 7.52
CA MET A 71 -7.07 5.65 6.09
C MET A 71 -6.47 4.46 5.34
N VAL A 72 -5.26 4.02 5.70
CA VAL A 72 -4.64 2.81 5.11
C VAL A 72 -5.49 1.58 5.37
N ILE A 73 -5.94 1.38 6.61
CA ILE A 73 -6.81 0.26 6.99
C ILE A 73 -8.17 0.37 6.27
N PHE A 74 -8.83 1.51 6.40
CA PHE A 74 -10.15 1.77 5.86
C PHE A 74 -10.22 1.54 4.35
N TRP A 75 -9.27 2.09 3.60
CA TRP A 75 -9.24 1.92 2.14
C TRP A 75 -8.84 0.51 1.71
N SER A 76 -7.96 -0.18 2.46
CA SER A 76 -7.63 -1.57 2.16
C SER A 76 -8.86 -2.47 2.24
N GLU A 77 -9.68 -2.33 3.28
CA GLU A 77 -10.93 -3.07 3.50
C GLU A 77 -11.99 -2.75 2.44
N ILE A 78 -12.22 -1.45 2.19
CA ILE A 78 -13.25 -1.01 1.25
C ILE A 78 -12.93 -1.49 -0.16
N LEU A 79 -11.70 -1.25 -0.63
CA LEU A 79 -11.33 -1.58 -1.99
C LEU A 79 -11.30 -3.09 -2.22
N GLU A 80 -10.88 -3.89 -1.23
CA GLU A 80 -10.95 -5.35 -1.34
C GLU A 80 -12.41 -5.84 -1.51
N ARG A 81 -13.36 -5.25 -0.76
CA ARG A 81 -14.78 -5.60 -0.86
C ARG A 81 -15.40 -5.23 -2.20
N PHE A 82 -14.99 -4.10 -2.78
CA PHE A 82 -15.48 -3.68 -4.11
C PHE A 82 -14.81 -4.44 -5.24
N ASP A 83 -13.56 -4.85 -5.07
CA ASP A 83 -12.82 -5.58 -6.10
C ASP A 83 -13.37 -7.01 -6.31
N LYS A 84 -13.68 -7.73 -5.23
CA LYS A 84 -14.24 -9.10 -5.29
C LYS A 84 -15.44 -9.24 -6.26
N PRO A 85 -16.53 -8.46 -6.13
CA PRO A 85 -17.64 -8.51 -7.06
C PRO A 85 -17.28 -7.93 -8.43
N SER A 86 -16.42 -6.90 -8.50
CA SER A 86 -15.99 -6.32 -9.78
C SER A 86 -15.27 -7.36 -10.65
N VAL A 87 -14.37 -8.15 -10.06
CA VAL A 87 -13.68 -9.27 -10.73
C VAL A 87 -14.66 -10.38 -11.09
N ALA A 88 -15.62 -10.70 -10.21
CA ALA A 88 -16.61 -11.74 -10.49
C ALA A 88 -17.49 -11.40 -11.70
N LEU A 89 -17.97 -10.16 -11.80
CA LEU A 89 -18.80 -9.67 -12.93
C LEU A 89 -18.07 -9.69 -14.27
N GLN A 90 -16.73 -9.68 -14.28
CA GLN A 90 -15.92 -9.64 -15.49
C GLN A 90 -15.47 -11.04 -15.95
N LYS A 91 -15.88 -12.12 -15.25
CA LYS A 91 -15.52 -13.47 -15.66
C LYS A 91 -16.26 -13.85 -16.95
N PRO A 92 -15.55 -14.37 -17.97
CA PRO A 92 -16.19 -14.87 -19.19
C PRO A 92 -17.19 -15.97 -18.85
N GLY A 93 -18.40 -15.89 -19.41
CA GLY A 93 -19.47 -16.88 -19.18
C GLY A 93 -20.39 -16.57 -17.99
N LEU A 94 -20.27 -15.41 -17.35
CA LEU A 94 -21.36 -14.86 -16.54
C LEU A 94 -22.43 -14.30 -17.50
N ASP A 95 -23.46 -15.08 -17.81
CA ASP A 95 -24.70 -14.55 -18.41
C ASP A 95 -25.45 -13.78 -17.32
N ILE A 96 -25.61 -12.47 -17.51
CA ILE A 96 -26.42 -11.58 -16.67
C ILE A 96 -27.61 -11.09 -17.49
#